data_AF-A0A0N8PRH0-F1
#
_entry.id   AF-A0A0N8PRH0-F1
#
_cell.length_a   1.000
_cell.length_b   1.000
_cell.length_c   1.000
_cell.angle_alpha   90.00
_cell.angle_beta   90.00
_cell.angle_gamma   90.00
#
_symmetry.space_group_name_H-M   'P 1'
#
loop_
_entity.id
_entity.type
_entity.pdbx_description
1 polymer ?
#
loop_
_entity_poly.entity_id
_entity_poly.type
_entity_poly.pdbx_seq_one_letter_code
_entity_poly.pdbx_strand_id
1 'polypeptide(L)' 'PQLRALAADSLGKLRWHEAAPTLITLAQDANAALVIRLRCIAALCRLDTLAGWVAIGQLAYDERQPSVIRDTALHMLYE' A
#
# COMPACT_ATOMS: atom_id res chain seq x y z
N PRO A 1 -1.90 -2.89 -16.07
CA PRO A 1 -2.43 -2.62 -14.71
C PRO A 1 -2.56 -3.89 -13.85
N GLN A 2 -3.17 -4.97 -14.38
CA GLN A 2 -3.38 -6.23 -13.64
C GLN A 2 -2.07 -6.92 -13.22
N LEU A 3 -1.07 -7.01 -14.12
CA LEU A 3 0.22 -7.63 -13.79
C LEU A 3 0.95 -6.92 -12.64
N ARG A 4 0.90 -5.58 -12.58
CA ARG A 4 1.53 -4.82 -11.48
C ARG A 4 0.82 -5.05 -10.14
N ALA A 5 -0.50 -5.14 -10.16
CA ALA A 5 -1.28 -5.46 -8.97
C ALA A 5 -0.98 -6.87 -8.45
N LEU A 6 -0.83 -7.86 -9.36
CA LEU A 6 -0.42 -9.22 -9.02
C LEU A 6 1.01 -9.25 -8.46
N ALA A 7 1.94 -8.52 -9.10
CA ALA A 7 3.32 -8.44 -8.63
C ALA A 7 3.40 -7.86 -7.21
N ALA A 8 2.69 -6.76 -6.93
CA ALA A 8 2.60 -6.19 -5.59
C ALA A 8 2.05 -7.20 -4.56
N ASP A 9 1.00 -7.93 -4.92
CA ASP A 9 0.44 -8.97 -4.05
C ASP A 9 1.43 -10.10 -3.76
N SER A 10 2.12 -10.60 -4.80
CA SER A 10 3.13 -11.64 -4.67
C SER A 10 4.30 -11.21 -3.79
N LEU A 11 4.79 -9.97 -3.94
CA LEU A 11 5.87 -9.43 -3.12
C LEU A 11 5.50 -9.39 -1.63
N GLY A 12 4.24 -9.01 -1.32
CA GLY A 12 3.72 -9.05 0.05
C GLY A 12 3.59 -10.49 0.59
N LYS A 13 3.10 -11.44 -0.23
CA LYS A 13 2.99 -12.86 0.16
C LYS A 13 4.36 -13.49 0.45
N LEU A 14 5.38 -13.13 -0.33
CA LEU A 14 6.75 -13.61 -0.17
C LEU A 14 7.49 -12.92 0.98
N ARG A 15 6.89 -11.90 1.60
CA ARG A 15 7.55 -11.04 2.60
C ARG A 15 8.90 -10.50 2.12
N TRP A 16 8.95 -10.06 0.86
CA TRP A 16 10.15 -9.47 0.28
C TRP A 16 10.33 -8.04 0.81
N HIS A 17 11.18 -7.85 1.81
CA HIS A 17 11.31 -6.57 2.53
C HIS A 17 11.96 -5.48 1.67
N GLU A 18 12.88 -5.82 0.77
CA GLU A 18 13.54 -4.89 -0.14
C GLU A 18 12.58 -4.29 -1.18
N ALA A 19 11.36 -4.84 -1.32
CA ALA A 19 10.32 -4.26 -2.15
C ALA A 19 9.58 -3.10 -1.47
N ALA A 20 9.75 -2.91 -0.15
CA ALA A 20 9.02 -1.90 0.61
C ALA A 20 9.14 -0.48 0.01
N PRO A 21 10.32 0.02 -0.39
CA PRO A 21 10.42 1.36 -0.98
C PRO A 21 9.58 1.51 -2.25
N THR A 22 9.65 0.54 -3.16
CA THR A 22 8.87 0.56 -4.42
C THR A 22 7.37 0.48 -4.16
N LEU A 23 6.95 -0.37 -3.20
CA LEU A 23 5.55 -0.49 -2.81
C LEU A 23 5.02 0.80 -2.17
N ILE A 24 5.82 1.49 -1.35
CA ILE A 24 5.47 2.80 -0.77
C ILE A 24 5.26 3.83 -1.88
N THR A 25 6.21 3.96 -2.81
CA THR A 25 6.11 4.90 -3.93
C THR A 25 4.83 4.65 -4.74
N LEU A 26 4.53 3.39 -5.06
CA LEU A 26 3.33 3.05 -5.82
C LEU A 26 2.03 3.24 -5.04
N ALA A 27 2.03 3.05 -3.72
CA ALA A 27 0.86 3.31 -2.88
C ALA A 27 0.53 4.81 -2.82
N GLN A 28 1.55 5.66 -2.84
CA GLN A 28 1.43 7.12 -2.74
C GLN A 28 1.22 7.83 -4.09
N ASP A 29 1.52 7.16 -5.21
CA ASP A 29 1.33 7.73 -6.54
C ASP A 29 -0.15 7.95 -6.87
N ALA A 30 -0.59 9.21 -6.87
CA ALA A 30 -1.95 9.60 -7.18
C ALA A 30 -2.37 9.28 -8.64
N ASN A 31 -1.41 9.13 -9.56
CA ASN A 31 -1.67 8.76 -10.95
C ASN A 31 -1.74 7.24 -11.15
N ALA A 32 -1.30 6.45 -10.17
CA ALA A 32 -1.40 5.00 -10.24
C ALA A 32 -2.86 4.55 -10.13
N ALA A 33 -3.21 3.52 -10.89
CA ALA A 33 -4.54 2.92 -10.82
C ALA A 33 -4.86 2.47 -9.37
N LEU A 34 -6.07 2.78 -8.89
CA LEU A 34 -6.54 2.46 -7.52
C LEU A 34 -6.23 1.02 -7.11
N VAL A 35 -6.44 0.06 -8.01
CA VAL A 35 -6.18 -1.36 -7.74
C VAL A 35 -4.70 -1.65 -7.41
N ILE A 36 -3.77 -0.94 -8.04
CA ILE A 36 -2.33 -1.11 -7.76
C ILE A 36 -2.04 -0.55 -6.38
N ARG A 37 -2.52 0.66 -6.09
CA ARG A 37 -2.33 1.34 -4.81
C ARG A 37 -2.85 0.52 -3.63
N LEU A 38 -4.06 -0.01 -3.74
CA LEU A 38 -4.68 -0.89 -2.73
C LEU A 38 -3.87 -2.19 -2.52
N ARG A 39 -3.36 -2.80 -3.60
CA ARG A 39 -2.51 -3.99 -3.48
C ARG A 39 -1.16 -3.67 -2.83
N CYS A 40 -0.60 -2.49 -3.09
CA CYS A 40 0.61 -2.03 -2.42
C CYS A 40 0.37 -1.81 -0.92
N ILE A 41 -0.75 -1.19 -0.52
CA ILE A 41 -1.12 -1.04 0.91
C ILE A 41 -1.22 -2.41 1.60
N ALA A 42 -1.96 -3.36 1.01
CA ALA A 42 -2.08 -4.71 1.56
C ALA A 42 -0.75 -5.49 1.57
N ALA A 43 0.15 -5.24 0.61
CA ALA A 43 1.49 -5.80 0.62
C ALA A 43 2.33 -5.20 1.76
N LEU A 44 2.30 -3.88 1.96
CA LEU A 44 3.04 -3.18 3.01
C LEU A 44 2.62 -3.62 4.42
N CYS A 45 1.32 -3.83 4.65
CA CYS A 45 0.82 -4.40 5.91
C CYS A 45 1.43 -5.79 6.19
N ARG A 46 1.52 -6.67 5.17
CA ARG A 46 2.17 -7.99 5.31
C ARG A 46 3.68 -7.94 5.49
N LEU A 47 4.34 -6.90 4.98
CA LEU A 47 5.77 -6.70 5.18
C LEU A 47 6.10 -6.23 6.60
N ASP A 48 5.13 -5.64 7.32
CA ASP A 48 5.27 -5.23 8.73
C ASP A 48 6.53 -4.40 9.00
N THR A 49 6.80 -3.42 8.12
CA THR A 49 7.95 -2.52 8.25
C THR A 49 7.51 -1.17 8.80
N LEU A 50 8.34 -0.54 9.62
CA LEU A 50 8.08 0.80 10.14
C LEU A 50 7.79 1.80 9.01
N ALA A 51 8.57 1.75 7.93
CA ALA A 51 8.37 2.62 6.77
C ALA A 51 7.03 2.35 6.06
N GLY A 52 6.63 1.08 5.96
CA GLY A 52 5.31 0.70 5.44
C GLY A 52 4.18 1.24 6.29
N TRP A 53 4.26 1.10 7.62
CA TRP A 53 3.26 1.62 8.55
C TRP A 53 3.16 3.14 8.52
N VAL A 54 4.28 3.85 8.44
CA VAL A 54 4.29 5.31 8.25
C VAL A 54 3.57 5.71 6.96
N ALA A 55 3.84 5.01 5.86
CA ALA A 55 3.16 5.29 4.59
C ALA A 55 1.65 5.01 4.65
N ILE A 56 1.24 3.91 5.30
CA ILE A 56 -0.18 3.59 5.52
C ILE A 56 -0.84 4.68 6.39
N GLY A 57 -0.19 5.13 7.46
CA GLY A 57 -0.65 6.25 8.29
C GLY A 57 -0.86 7.53 7.48
N GLN A 58 0.11 7.90 6.64
CA GLN A 58 -0.02 9.07 5.76
C GLN A 58 -1.22 8.94 4.81
N LEU A 59 -1.43 7.77 4.21
CA LEU A 59 -2.55 7.52 3.30
C LEU A 59 -3.91 7.54 4.01
N ALA A 60 -3.97 7.07 5.26
CA ALA A 60 -5.19 7.06 6.08
C ALA A 60 -5.69 8.48 6.42
N TYR A 61 -4.76 9.38 6.76
CA TYR A 61 -5.06 10.72 7.26
C TYR A 61 -4.93 11.84 6.22
N ASP A 62 -4.49 11.55 4.99
CA ASP A 62 -4.45 12.53 3.90
C ASP A 62 -5.83 12.70 3.24
N GLU A 63 -6.49 13.82 3.51
CA GLU A 63 -7.83 14.15 2.98
C GLU A 63 -7.88 14.24 1.45
N ARG A 64 -6.74 14.41 0.78
CA ARG A 64 -6.66 14.45 -0.69
C ARG A 64 -6.79 13.06 -1.31
N GLN A 65 -6.68 12.00 -0.53
CA GLN A 65 -6.77 10.63 -1.02
C GLN A 65 -8.23 10.24 -1.30
N PRO A 66 -8.46 9.40 -2.32
CA PRO A 66 -9.76 8.76 -2.52
C PRO A 66 -10.23 8.06 -1.24
N SER A 67 -11.52 8.12 -0.92
CA SER A 67 -12.09 7.52 0.30
C SER A 67 -11.69 6.06 0.48
N VAL A 68 -11.75 5.26 -0.60
CA VAL A 68 -11.36 3.85 -0.56
C VAL A 68 -9.90 3.63 -0.12
N ILE A 69 -8.98 4.53 -0.47
CA ILE A 69 -7.58 4.44 -0.04
C ILE A 69 -7.47 4.75 1.45
N ARG A 70 -8.16 5.81 1.91
CA ARG A 70 -8.18 6.21 3.32
C ARG A 70 -8.79 5.14 4.20
N ASP A 71 -9.97 4.64 3.83
CA ASP A 71 -10.71 3.63 4.58
C ASP A 71 -9.94 2.31 4.66
N THR A 72 -9.31 1.89 3.55
CA THR A 72 -8.45 0.69 3.54
C THR A 72 -7.23 0.89 4.43
N ALA A 73 -6.56 2.04 4.34
CA ALA A 73 -5.39 2.32 5.16
C ALA A 73 -5.74 2.42 6.66
N LEU A 74 -6.87 3.05 7.01
CA LEU A 74 -7.40 3.08 8.37
C LEU A 74 -7.69 1.66 8.88
N HIS A 75 -8.37 0.84 8.08
CA HIS A 75 -8.64 -0.55 8.46
C HIS A 75 -7.36 -1.31 8.79
N MET A 76 -6.33 -1.20 7.95
CA MET A 76 -5.05 -1.87 8.15
C MET A 76 -4.30 -1.41 9.42
N LEU A 77 -4.51 -0.17 9.89
CA LEU A 77 -3.87 0.34 11.11
C LEU A 77 -4.53 -0.15 12.41
N TYR A 78 -5.75 -0.66 12.32
CA TYR A 78 -6.54 -1.10 13.48
C TYR A 78 -6.84 -2.61 13.46
N GLU A 79 -6.34 -3.35 12.46
CA GLU A 79 -6.23 -4.81 12.48
C GLU A 79 -4.92 -5.26 13.13
#